data_AF-A0A417Z1X3-F1
#
_entry.id   AF-A0A417Z1X3-F1
#
_cell.length_a   1.000
_cell.length_b   1.000
_cell.length_c   1.000
_cell.angle_alpha   90.00
_cell.angle_beta   90.00
_cell.angle_gamma   90.00
#
_symmetry.space_group_name_H-M   'P 1'
#
loop_
_entity.id
_entity.type
_entity.pdbx_description
1 polymer ?
#
loop_
_entity_poly.entity_id
_entity_poly.type
_entity_poly.pdbx_seq_one_letter_code
_entity_poly.pdbx_strand_id
1 'polypeptide(L)'
;MVSMPAPISLDDAVRRLYDGPAADFVRVRKELAARAKSEGAADVARAITALRKPTMAAETVNHLEDQPLGELLAVGTALRAAQTRLDTDEMKRLTSERHRLLDAVLATVSVSPAARDEVRCTLLAATADPSAEAAVASRTLVRGLRYSGWGEVDLSDALAHRDAAARGRAALRIVNTDSADREAEREAAARDAERRTAMQEVERARRRLSAAEDAYAAAKAARDSAQAALAVAETRIRALDER
;
A
#
# COMPACT_ATOMS: atom_id res chain seq x y z
N MET A 1 18.95 47.42 -3.69
CA MET A 1 19.66 46.13 -3.50
C MET A 1 18.86 45.08 -4.26
N VAL A 2 19.34 44.64 -5.43
CA VAL A 2 18.70 43.55 -6.15
C VAL A 2 19.00 42.27 -5.38
N SER A 3 17.97 41.63 -4.82
CA SER A 3 18.10 40.32 -4.18
C SER A 3 18.67 39.36 -5.21
N MET A 4 19.91 38.89 -5.03
CA MET A 4 20.44 37.84 -5.91
C MET A 4 19.55 36.61 -5.74
N PRO A 5 19.09 35.98 -6.84
CA PRO A 5 18.36 34.73 -6.73
C PRO A 5 19.22 33.72 -5.96
N ALA A 6 18.58 32.91 -5.12
CA ALA A 6 19.25 31.84 -4.40
C ALA A 6 20.02 30.94 -5.40
N PRO A 7 21.22 30.46 -5.04
CA PRO A 7 22.00 29.58 -5.90
C PRO A 7 21.18 28.34 -6.26
N ILE A 8 21.36 27.82 -7.47
CA ILE A 8 20.68 26.62 -7.94
C ILE A 8 20.98 25.45 -6.99
N SER A 9 19.93 24.79 -6.51
CA SER A 9 20.06 23.58 -5.71
C SER A 9 20.34 22.36 -6.60
N LEU A 10 20.97 21.33 -6.04
CA LEU A 10 21.12 20.04 -6.74
C LEU A 10 19.74 19.46 -7.11
N ASP A 11 18.75 19.65 -6.25
CA ASP A 11 17.39 19.12 -6.46
C ASP A 11 16.69 19.79 -7.64
N ASP A 12 16.81 21.11 -7.78
CA ASP A 12 16.29 21.83 -8.94
C ASP A 12 16.97 21.39 -10.23
N ALA A 13 18.29 21.13 -10.17
CA ALA A 13 19.03 20.65 -11.31
C ALA A 13 18.62 19.22 -11.71
N VAL A 14 18.43 18.32 -10.73
CA VAL A 14 17.91 16.97 -10.95
C VAL A 14 16.53 17.03 -11.59
N ARG A 15 15.58 17.75 -10.98
CA ARG A 15 14.22 17.88 -11.54
C ARG A 15 14.25 18.38 -12.99
N ARG A 16 15.00 19.45 -13.26
CA ARG A 16 15.09 20.01 -14.62
C ARG A 16 15.75 19.07 -15.63
N LEU A 17 16.65 18.19 -15.18
CA LEU A 17 17.34 17.23 -16.04
C LEU A 17 16.51 15.99 -16.35
N TYR A 18 15.74 15.49 -15.38
CA TYR A 18 14.96 14.25 -15.53
C TYR A 18 13.51 14.48 -15.93
N ASP A 19 12.97 15.71 -15.80
CA ASP A 19 11.68 16.13 -16.39
C ASP A 19 11.82 16.61 -17.85
N GLY A 20 13.06 16.86 -18.29
CA GLY A 20 13.38 17.35 -19.64
C GLY A 20 13.70 16.22 -20.63
N PRO A 21 13.68 16.49 -21.95
CA PRO A 21 14.01 15.46 -22.94
C PRO A 21 15.44 14.93 -22.77
N ALA A 22 15.66 13.61 -22.79
CA ALA A 22 17.00 13.06 -22.59
C ALA A 22 17.97 13.40 -23.75
N ALA A 23 17.45 13.83 -24.91
CA ALA A 23 18.24 14.39 -26.00
C ALA A 23 19.01 15.66 -25.56
N ASP A 24 18.41 16.47 -24.69
CA ASP A 24 18.98 17.73 -24.19
C ASP A 24 19.83 17.56 -22.93
N PHE A 25 19.79 16.39 -22.29
CA PHE A 25 20.37 16.14 -20.96
C PHE A 25 21.80 16.64 -20.83
N VAL A 26 22.68 16.31 -21.79
CA VAL A 26 24.11 16.69 -21.72
C VAL A 26 24.30 18.20 -21.82
N ARG A 27 23.52 18.86 -22.69
CA ARG A 27 23.58 20.31 -22.89
C ARG A 27 23.08 21.03 -21.64
N VAL A 28 21.89 20.67 -21.17
CA VAL A 28 21.28 21.26 -19.96
C VAL A 28 22.15 20.99 -18.72
N ARG A 29 22.74 19.80 -18.57
CA ARG A 29 23.63 19.48 -17.44
C ARG A 29 24.86 20.38 -17.42
N LYS A 30 25.44 20.68 -18.59
CA LYS A 30 26.58 21.61 -18.69
C LYS A 30 26.18 23.03 -18.32
N GLU A 31 25.03 23.50 -18.80
CA GLU A 31 24.49 24.84 -18.48
C GLU A 31 24.25 24.99 -16.97
N LEU A 32 23.61 24.00 -16.34
CA LEU A 32 23.33 24.00 -14.91
C LEU A 32 24.60 23.92 -14.06
N ALA A 33 25.58 23.10 -14.44
CA ALA A 33 26.85 23.03 -13.73
C ALA A 33 27.66 24.34 -13.85
N ALA A 34 27.66 24.98 -15.03
CA ALA A 34 28.29 26.27 -15.23
C ALA A 34 27.63 27.36 -14.39
N ARG A 35 26.29 27.36 -14.33
CA ARG A 35 25.51 28.26 -13.48
C ARG A 35 25.85 28.08 -12.00
N ALA A 36 25.80 26.86 -11.49
CA ALA A 36 26.16 26.56 -10.10
C ALA A 36 27.58 27.06 -9.75
N LYS A 37 28.54 26.90 -10.68
CA LYS A 37 29.90 27.41 -10.53
C LYS A 37 29.96 28.94 -10.47
N SER A 38 29.19 29.64 -11.32
CA SER A 38 29.12 31.12 -11.29
C SER A 38 28.46 31.68 -10.03
N GLU A 39 27.58 30.89 -9.41
CA GLU A 39 26.89 31.24 -8.16
C GLU A 39 27.71 30.83 -6.90
N GLY A 40 28.93 30.32 -7.07
CA GLY A 40 29.83 29.93 -5.97
C GLY A 40 29.57 28.54 -5.37
N ALA A 41 28.62 27.77 -5.92
CA ALA A 41 28.25 26.44 -5.46
C ALA A 41 29.07 25.34 -6.18
N ALA A 42 30.37 25.29 -5.92
CA ALA A 42 31.29 24.40 -6.62
C ALA A 42 31.05 22.91 -6.36
N ASP A 43 30.58 22.55 -5.17
CA ASP A 43 30.15 21.21 -4.77
C ASP A 43 28.88 20.77 -5.52
N VAL A 44 27.88 21.65 -5.61
CA VAL A 44 26.67 21.44 -6.41
C VAL A 44 27.02 21.27 -7.88
N ALA A 45 27.91 22.10 -8.43
CA ALA A 45 28.38 21.96 -9.80
C ALA A 45 29.02 20.58 -10.06
N ARG A 46 29.86 20.10 -9.14
CA ARG A 46 30.45 18.75 -9.23
C ARG A 46 29.38 17.66 -9.20
N ALA A 47 28.42 17.76 -8.28
CA ALA A 47 27.31 16.82 -8.19
C ALA A 47 26.48 16.79 -9.49
N ILE A 48 26.14 17.96 -10.05
CA ILE A 48 25.43 18.07 -11.34
C ILE A 48 26.22 17.39 -12.46
N THR A 49 27.53 17.60 -12.55
CA THR A 49 28.34 16.95 -13.59
C THR A 49 28.40 15.43 -13.47
N ALA A 50 28.27 14.89 -12.25
CA ALA A 50 28.25 13.46 -11.98
C ALA A 50 26.91 12.78 -12.33
N LEU A 51 25.82 13.55 -12.50
CA LEU A 51 24.52 13.01 -12.90
C LEU A 51 24.60 12.29 -14.25
N ARG A 52 24.09 11.07 -14.31
CA ARG A 52 24.13 10.23 -15.51
C ARG A 52 22.84 10.38 -16.32
N LYS A 53 22.99 10.33 -17.64
CA LYS A 53 21.84 10.33 -18.55
C LYS A 53 20.97 9.09 -18.29
N PRO A 54 19.64 9.22 -18.18
CA PRO A 54 18.76 8.07 -18.00
C PRO A 54 18.80 7.14 -19.23
N THR A 55 18.61 5.84 -19.00
CA THR A 55 18.33 4.89 -20.09
C THR A 55 16.95 5.17 -20.71
N MET A 56 16.67 4.67 -21.92
CA MET A 56 15.36 4.85 -22.56
C MET A 56 14.20 4.34 -21.69
N ALA A 57 14.38 3.21 -21.00
CA ALA A 57 13.37 2.68 -20.10
C ALA A 57 13.16 3.57 -18.87
N ALA A 58 14.25 4.07 -18.26
CA ALA A 58 14.18 4.97 -17.13
C ALA A 58 13.55 6.33 -17.48
N GLU A 59 13.92 6.90 -18.63
CA GLU A 59 13.28 8.09 -19.19
C GLU A 59 11.78 7.85 -19.37
N THR A 60 11.40 6.74 -20.01
CA THR A 60 9.98 6.40 -20.21
C THR A 60 9.21 6.38 -18.89
N VAL A 61 9.77 5.76 -17.84
CA VAL A 61 9.12 5.70 -16.52
C VAL A 61 9.06 7.09 -15.84
N ASN A 62 10.14 7.87 -15.89
CA ASN A 62 10.17 9.22 -15.31
C ASN A 62 9.14 10.15 -15.97
N HIS A 63 8.79 9.91 -17.23
CA HIS A 63 7.86 10.73 -17.99
C HIS A 63 6.41 10.19 -18.03
N LEU A 64 6.09 9.11 -17.32
CA LEU A 64 4.70 8.62 -17.24
C LEU A 64 3.77 9.67 -16.65
N GLU A 65 2.51 9.68 -17.08
CA GLU A 65 1.51 10.59 -16.50
C GLU A 65 1.25 10.24 -15.03
N ASP A 66 1.01 11.27 -14.19
CA ASP A 66 0.85 11.11 -12.75
C ASP A 66 -0.31 10.19 -12.37
N GLN A 67 -1.46 10.32 -13.03
CA GLN A 67 -2.65 9.54 -12.71
C GLN A 67 -2.45 8.02 -12.95
N PRO A 68 -2.11 7.55 -14.17
CA PRO A 68 -1.99 6.12 -14.41
C PRO A 68 -0.82 5.49 -13.63
N LEU A 69 0.25 6.26 -13.38
CA LEU A 69 1.33 5.80 -12.50
C LEU A 69 0.83 5.69 -11.05
N GLY A 70 0.15 6.71 -10.54
CA GLY A 70 -0.38 6.74 -9.18
C GLY A 70 -1.36 5.59 -8.90
N GLU A 71 -2.28 5.31 -9.83
CA GLU A 71 -3.21 4.17 -9.74
C GLU A 71 -2.45 2.83 -9.63
N LEU A 72 -1.41 2.65 -10.45
CA LEU A 72 -0.60 1.43 -10.43
C LEU A 72 0.17 1.25 -9.11
N LEU A 73 0.78 2.33 -8.59
CA LEU A 73 1.51 2.30 -7.32
C LEU A 73 0.56 2.06 -6.13
N ALA A 74 -0.63 2.68 -6.14
CA ALA A 74 -1.67 2.46 -5.14
C ALA A 74 -2.10 0.99 -5.06
N VAL A 75 -2.27 0.32 -6.21
CA VAL A 75 -2.55 -1.14 -6.24
C VAL A 75 -1.40 -1.96 -5.65
N GLY A 76 -0.15 -1.55 -5.88
CA GLY A 76 1.02 -2.16 -5.23
C GLY A 76 0.97 -2.06 -3.70
N THR A 77 0.63 -0.88 -3.19
CA THR A 77 0.42 -0.66 -1.75
C THR A 77 -0.72 -1.52 -1.20
N ALA A 78 -1.87 -1.57 -1.89
CA ALA A 78 -3.00 -2.40 -1.49
C ALA A 78 -2.66 -3.91 -1.49
N LEU A 79 -1.90 -4.39 -2.49
CA LEU A 79 -1.45 -5.79 -2.57
C LEU A 79 -0.64 -6.19 -1.34
N ARG A 80 0.34 -5.36 -0.95
CA ARG A 80 1.17 -5.63 0.23
C ARG A 80 0.36 -5.57 1.53
N ALA A 81 -0.62 -4.68 1.61
CA ALA A 81 -1.56 -4.64 2.74
C ALA A 81 -2.46 -5.90 2.81
N ALA A 82 -2.94 -6.41 1.67
CA ALA A 82 -3.69 -7.66 1.60
C ALA A 82 -2.83 -8.88 1.97
N GLN A 83 -1.57 -8.92 1.52
CA GLN A 83 -0.58 -9.95 1.90
C GLN A 83 -0.35 -9.98 3.42
N THR A 84 -0.18 -8.81 4.04
CA THR A 84 0.00 -8.70 5.50
C THR A 84 -1.20 -9.24 6.28
N ARG A 85 -2.41 -9.10 5.72
CA ARG A 85 -3.66 -9.62 6.30
C ARG A 85 -3.99 -11.06 5.88
N LEU A 86 -3.17 -11.67 5.02
CA LEU A 86 -3.40 -12.99 4.41
C LEU A 86 -4.77 -13.10 3.68
N ASP A 87 -5.24 -12.01 3.09
CA ASP A 87 -6.53 -11.94 2.39
C ASP A 87 -6.38 -12.42 0.95
N THR A 88 -6.56 -13.73 0.72
CA THR A 88 -6.27 -14.36 -0.58
C THR A 88 -7.20 -13.93 -1.70
N ASP A 89 -8.46 -13.60 -1.39
CA ASP A 89 -9.43 -13.22 -2.41
C ASP A 89 -9.20 -11.77 -2.85
N GLU A 90 -8.88 -10.89 -1.90
CA GLU A 90 -8.45 -9.53 -2.21
C GLU A 90 -7.13 -9.51 -2.98
N MET A 91 -6.16 -10.37 -2.62
CA MET A 91 -4.92 -10.52 -3.39
C MET A 91 -5.17 -10.93 -4.85
N LYS A 92 -6.10 -11.87 -5.10
CA LYS A 92 -6.46 -12.28 -6.47
C LYS A 92 -7.07 -11.12 -7.25
N ARG A 93 -8.01 -10.39 -6.65
CA ARG A 93 -8.66 -9.22 -7.27
C ARG A 93 -7.64 -8.14 -7.63
N LEU A 94 -6.79 -7.77 -6.68
CA LEU A 94 -5.76 -6.73 -6.85
C LEU A 94 -4.67 -7.17 -7.83
N THR A 95 -4.34 -8.46 -7.93
CA THR A 95 -3.37 -8.96 -8.92
C THR A 95 -3.90 -8.79 -10.34
N SER A 96 -5.17 -9.11 -10.57
CA SER A 96 -5.82 -8.88 -11.87
C SER A 96 -5.88 -7.39 -12.21
N GLU A 97 -6.20 -6.55 -11.23
CA GLU A 97 -6.23 -5.09 -11.40
C GLU A 97 -4.85 -4.52 -11.74
N ARG A 98 -3.79 -4.99 -11.06
CA ARG A 98 -2.41 -4.63 -11.38
C ARG A 98 -2.07 -4.95 -12.84
N HIS A 99 -2.43 -6.13 -13.33
CA HIS A 99 -2.15 -6.50 -14.73
C HIS A 99 -2.88 -5.57 -15.71
N ARG A 100 -4.15 -5.25 -15.44
CA ARG A 100 -4.95 -4.32 -16.25
C ARG A 100 -4.31 -2.93 -16.32
N LEU A 101 -3.94 -2.36 -15.17
CA LEU A 101 -3.31 -1.05 -15.09
C LEU A 101 -1.93 -1.04 -15.74
N LEU A 102 -1.12 -2.07 -15.51
CA LEU A 102 0.20 -2.21 -16.12
C LEU A 102 0.11 -2.27 -17.64
N ASP A 103 -0.80 -3.07 -18.19
CA ASP A 103 -0.99 -3.18 -19.64
C ASP A 103 -1.52 -1.86 -20.23
N ALA A 104 -2.39 -1.15 -19.51
CA ALA A 104 -2.85 0.19 -19.91
C ALA A 104 -1.70 1.20 -19.98
N VAL A 105 -0.82 1.23 -18.97
CA VAL A 105 0.39 2.07 -18.97
C VAL A 105 1.32 1.68 -20.13
N LEU A 106 1.53 0.39 -20.37
CA LEU A 106 2.42 -0.08 -21.43
C LEU A 106 1.85 0.17 -22.85
N ALA A 107 0.55 0.39 -22.98
CA ALA A 107 -0.08 0.75 -24.25
C ALA A 107 0.21 2.20 -24.65
N THR A 108 0.50 3.10 -23.70
CA THR A 108 0.81 4.52 -23.99
C THR A 108 2.28 4.75 -24.35
N VAL A 109 3.17 3.80 -24.05
CA VAL A 109 4.61 3.95 -24.31
C VAL A 109 5.00 3.52 -25.73
N SER A 110 5.66 4.43 -26.45
CA SER A 110 6.19 4.19 -27.79
C SER A 110 7.71 4.01 -27.76
N VAL A 111 8.15 2.78 -27.49
CA VAL A 111 9.57 2.40 -27.37
C VAL A 111 9.84 1.03 -27.99
N SER A 112 11.11 0.64 -28.11
CA SER A 112 11.49 -0.68 -28.60
C SER A 112 10.95 -1.81 -27.70
N PRO A 113 10.76 -3.04 -28.21
CA PRO A 113 10.28 -4.17 -27.40
C PRO A 113 11.13 -4.41 -26.13
N ALA A 114 12.46 -4.37 -26.27
CA ALA A 114 13.37 -4.54 -25.15
C ALA A 114 13.23 -3.44 -24.08
N ALA A 115 13.05 -2.18 -24.50
CA ALA A 115 12.81 -1.08 -23.58
C ALA A 115 11.43 -1.21 -22.90
N ARG A 116 10.40 -1.64 -23.64
CA ARG A 116 9.06 -1.89 -23.08
C ARG A 116 9.10 -2.98 -22.00
N ASP A 117 9.85 -4.06 -22.23
CA ASP A 117 10.03 -5.12 -21.23
C ASP A 117 10.76 -4.61 -19.98
N GLU A 118 11.77 -3.76 -20.15
CA GLU A 118 12.47 -3.14 -19.01
C GLU A 118 11.57 -2.17 -18.22
N VAL A 119 10.72 -1.39 -18.90
CA VAL A 119 9.67 -0.57 -18.27
C VAL A 119 8.72 -1.45 -17.48
N ARG A 120 8.22 -2.54 -18.09
CA ARG A 120 7.33 -3.51 -17.43
C ARG A 120 7.96 -4.07 -16.16
N CYS A 121 9.20 -4.55 -16.23
CA CYS A 121 9.95 -5.08 -15.08
C CYS A 121 10.10 -4.02 -13.98
N THR A 122 10.37 -2.77 -14.35
CA THR A 122 10.54 -1.67 -13.40
C THR A 122 9.23 -1.35 -12.66
N LEU A 123 8.12 -1.25 -13.39
CA LEU A 123 6.80 -1.00 -12.82
C LEU A 123 6.32 -2.18 -11.95
N LEU A 124 6.58 -3.42 -12.37
CA LEU A 124 6.30 -4.59 -11.54
C LEU A 124 7.08 -4.56 -10.22
N ALA A 125 8.37 -4.21 -10.26
CA ALA A 125 9.19 -4.04 -9.07
C ALA A 125 8.57 -3.02 -8.10
N ALA A 126 8.11 -1.87 -8.62
CA ALA A 126 7.48 -0.82 -7.84
C ALA A 126 6.17 -1.25 -7.17
N THR A 127 5.39 -2.14 -7.80
CA THR A 127 4.20 -2.69 -7.15
C THR A 127 4.55 -3.72 -6.06
N ALA A 128 5.68 -4.39 -6.16
CA ALA A 128 6.08 -5.47 -5.26
C ALA A 128 6.87 -4.98 -4.04
N ASP A 129 7.64 -3.90 -4.17
CA ASP A 129 8.60 -3.44 -3.17
C ASP A 129 8.43 -1.93 -2.86
N PRO A 130 8.29 -1.54 -1.59
CA PRO A 130 8.12 -0.13 -1.21
C PRO A 130 9.31 0.78 -1.57
N SER A 131 10.53 0.24 -1.63
CA SER A 131 11.72 1.01 -2.01
C SER A 131 11.76 1.24 -3.52
N ALA A 132 11.34 0.25 -4.32
CA ALA A 132 11.14 0.41 -5.76
C ALA A 132 9.99 1.37 -6.08
N GLU A 133 8.89 1.33 -5.31
CA GLU A 133 7.78 2.30 -5.41
C GLU A 133 8.29 3.72 -5.22
N ALA A 134 9.06 3.95 -4.15
CA ALA A 134 9.65 5.25 -3.88
C ALA A 134 10.67 5.68 -4.95
N ALA A 135 11.45 4.74 -5.49
CA ALA A 135 12.37 5.01 -6.58
C ALA A 135 11.63 5.52 -7.83
N VAL A 136 10.56 4.85 -8.23
CA VAL A 136 9.71 5.25 -9.37
C VAL A 136 9.01 6.58 -9.10
N ALA A 137 8.39 6.74 -7.92
CA ALA A 137 7.71 7.97 -7.52
C ALA A 137 8.64 9.19 -7.46
N SER A 138 9.96 8.98 -7.31
CA SER A 138 10.94 10.07 -7.32
C SER A 138 11.15 10.72 -8.69
N ARG A 139 10.73 10.06 -9.79
CA ARG A 139 10.90 10.55 -11.18
C ARG A 139 12.35 10.78 -11.61
N THR A 140 13.30 10.15 -10.92
CA THR A 140 14.75 10.38 -11.12
C THR A 140 15.53 9.11 -11.41
N LEU A 141 14.88 8.13 -12.05
CA LEU A 141 15.54 6.89 -12.44
C LEU A 141 16.60 7.17 -13.50
N VAL A 142 17.76 6.53 -13.33
CA VAL A 142 18.88 6.54 -14.29
C VAL A 142 18.85 5.27 -15.14
N ARG A 143 18.37 4.15 -14.60
CA ARG A 143 18.22 2.87 -15.30
C ARG A 143 16.94 2.16 -14.83
N GLY A 144 16.51 1.14 -15.57
CA GLY A 144 15.42 0.28 -15.11
C GLY A 144 15.78 -0.49 -13.84
N LEU A 145 14.73 -0.89 -13.12
CA LEU A 145 14.84 -1.75 -11.95
C LEU A 145 14.73 -3.21 -12.37
N ARG A 146 15.47 -4.08 -11.67
CA ARG A 146 15.41 -5.53 -11.85
C ARG A 146 14.79 -6.12 -10.59
N TYR A 147 13.69 -6.85 -10.76
CA TYR A 147 13.05 -7.59 -9.68
C TYR A 147 13.32 -9.08 -9.90
N SER A 148 14.13 -9.69 -9.05
CA SER A 148 14.47 -11.12 -9.09
C SER A 148 13.35 -12.03 -8.54
N GLY A 149 12.22 -11.46 -8.09
CA GLY A 149 11.13 -12.23 -7.48
C GLY A 149 11.39 -12.68 -6.04
N TRP A 150 12.63 -12.52 -5.57
CA TRP A 150 13.09 -12.88 -4.23
C TRP A 150 14.13 -11.84 -3.78
N GLY A 151 13.92 -11.27 -2.59
CA GLY A 151 14.81 -10.29 -1.98
C GLY A 151 14.50 -8.83 -2.32
N GLU A 152 15.30 -7.93 -1.74
CA GLU A 152 15.22 -6.48 -1.96
C GLU A 152 15.56 -6.11 -3.41
N VAL A 153 14.90 -5.07 -3.94
CA VAL A 153 15.22 -4.53 -5.27
C VAL A 153 16.56 -3.80 -5.22
N ASP A 154 17.47 -4.14 -6.12
CA ASP A 154 18.75 -3.43 -6.25
C ASP A 154 18.56 -2.02 -6.85
N LEU A 155 18.59 -1.03 -5.96
CA LEU A 155 18.53 0.39 -6.28
C LEU A 155 19.92 1.02 -6.47
N SER A 156 21.00 0.25 -6.34
CA SER A 156 22.37 0.76 -6.48
C SER A 156 22.52 1.38 -7.85
N ASP A 157 22.93 2.64 -7.92
CA ASP A 157 23.08 3.36 -9.18
C ASP A 157 21.79 3.45 -10.03
N ALA A 158 20.61 3.19 -9.46
CA ALA A 158 19.34 3.29 -10.16
C ALA A 158 18.74 4.70 -10.13
N LEU A 159 19.15 5.52 -9.16
CA LEU A 159 18.63 6.86 -8.92
C LEU A 159 19.67 7.94 -9.21
N ALA A 160 19.20 9.14 -9.54
CA ALA A 160 20.05 10.29 -9.85
C ALA A 160 20.95 10.69 -8.67
N HIS A 161 20.47 10.52 -7.43
CA HIS A 161 21.23 10.78 -6.21
C HIS A 161 20.62 10.02 -5.01
N ARG A 162 21.39 9.95 -3.91
CA ARG A 162 21.11 9.11 -2.73
C ARG A 162 19.77 9.44 -2.04
N ASP A 163 19.34 10.69 -2.07
CA ASP A 163 18.14 11.15 -1.35
C ASP A 163 16.85 11.09 -2.20
N ALA A 164 16.94 10.62 -3.45
CA ALA A 164 15.80 10.49 -4.35
C ALA A 164 14.70 9.57 -3.78
N ALA A 165 15.09 8.40 -3.25
CA ALA A 165 14.14 7.45 -2.68
C ALA A 165 13.39 8.03 -1.46
N ALA A 166 14.06 8.82 -0.62
CA ALA A 166 13.40 9.46 0.52
C ALA A 166 12.32 10.45 0.09
N ARG A 167 12.53 11.16 -1.01
CA ARG A 167 11.55 12.09 -1.59
C ARG A 167 10.41 11.39 -2.29
N GLY A 168 10.67 10.32 -3.03
CA GLY A 168 9.60 9.51 -3.60
C GLY A 168 8.63 9.03 -2.53
N ARG A 169 9.14 8.61 -1.36
CA ARG A 169 8.28 8.30 -0.20
C ARG A 169 7.46 9.50 0.29
N ALA A 170 8.02 10.70 0.30
CA ALA A 170 7.29 11.91 0.69
C ALA A 170 6.21 12.30 -0.34
N ALA A 171 6.51 12.19 -1.64
CA ALA A 171 5.56 12.44 -2.72
C ALA A 171 4.39 11.44 -2.70
N LEU A 172 4.68 10.15 -2.48
CA LEU A 172 3.65 9.12 -2.29
C LEU A 172 2.72 9.45 -1.12
N ARG A 173 3.26 10.00 -0.02
CA ARG A 173 2.43 10.48 1.09
C ARG A 173 1.52 11.62 0.63
N ILE A 174 2.05 12.65 -0.03
CA ILE A 174 1.24 13.80 -0.49
C ILE A 174 0.07 13.35 -1.39
N VAL A 175 0.31 12.43 -2.33
CA VAL A 175 -0.73 11.91 -3.24
C VAL A 175 -1.76 11.04 -2.51
N ASN A 176 -1.37 10.27 -1.48
CA ASN A 176 -2.30 9.45 -0.69
C ASN A 176 -3.02 10.22 0.45
N THR A 177 -2.47 11.34 0.93
CA THR A 177 -2.81 11.85 2.27
C THR A 177 -4.16 12.53 2.46
N ASP A 178 -4.87 12.99 1.42
CA ASP A 178 -6.09 13.78 1.68
C ASP A 178 -7.42 13.00 1.58
N SER A 179 -7.47 11.93 0.80
CA SER A 179 -8.70 11.14 0.58
C SER A 179 -8.56 9.71 1.09
N ALA A 180 -7.53 8.99 0.64
CA ALA A 180 -7.41 7.55 0.88
C ALA A 180 -7.07 7.22 2.34
N ASP A 181 -6.17 7.98 2.99
CA ASP A 181 -5.82 7.74 4.39
C ASP A 181 -6.98 8.07 5.34
N ARG A 182 -7.72 9.16 5.08
CA ARG A 182 -8.92 9.52 5.87
C ARG A 182 -10.07 8.54 5.64
N GLU A 183 -10.21 8.00 4.44
CA GLU A 183 -11.22 7.00 4.11
C GLU A 183 -10.87 5.64 4.71
N ALA A 184 -9.58 5.24 4.68
CA ALA A 184 -9.09 4.04 5.35
C ALA A 184 -9.23 4.12 6.87
N GLU A 185 -8.96 5.27 7.50
CA GLU A 185 -9.20 5.48 8.93
C GLU A 185 -10.69 5.43 9.28
N ARG A 186 -11.56 6.02 8.43
CA ARG A 186 -13.02 5.96 8.61
C ARG A 186 -13.57 4.55 8.45
N GLU A 187 -13.10 3.81 7.45
CA GLU A 187 -13.46 2.41 7.27
C GLU A 187 -12.95 1.52 8.41
N ALA A 188 -11.73 1.74 8.89
CA ALA A 188 -11.20 1.01 10.04
C ALA A 188 -12.03 1.29 11.30
N ALA A 189 -12.38 2.57 11.54
CA ALA A 189 -13.25 2.95 12.65
C ALA A 189 -14.67 2.37 12.53
N ALA A 190 -15.22 2.30 11.31
CA ALA A 190 -16.51 1.68 11.04
C ALA A 190 -16.49 0.17 11.29
N ARG A 191 -15.45 -0.54 10.81
CA ARG A 191 -15.27 -1.99 11.05
C ARG A 191 -15.05 -2.30 12.53
N ASP A 192 -14.34 -1.46 13.26
CA ASP A 192 -14.19 -1.61 14.71
C ASP A 192 -15.49 -1.37 15.47
N ALA A 193 -16.33 -0.45 15.00
CA ALA A 193 -17.66 -0.23 15.55
C ALA A 193 -18.57 -1.45 15.29
N GLU A 194 -18.57 -1.97 14.07
CA GLU A 194 -19.32 -3.18 13.69
C GLU A 194 -18.86 -4.43 14.46
N ARG A 195 -17.54 -4.59 14.65
CA ARG A 195 -16.98 -5.67 15.47
C ARG A 195 -17.42 -5.54 16.93
N ARG A 196 -17.45 -4.32 17.47
CA ARG A 196 -17.93 -4.06 18.84
C ARG A 196 -19.42 -4.38 18.99
N THR A 197 -20.26 -4.02 18.02
CA THR A 197 -21.69 -4.36 18.06
C THR A 197 -21.91 -5.87 17.95
N ALA A 198 -21.21 -6.54 17.04
CA ALA A 198 -21.29 -8.00 16.90
C ALA A 198 -20.84 -8.72 18.18
N MET A 199 -19.76 -8.27 18.83
CA MET A 199 -19.32 -8.83 20.12
C MET A 199 -20.37 -8.64 21.23
N GLN A 200 -21.04 -7.47 21.28
CA GLN A 200 -22.12 -7.23 22.24
C GLN A 200 -23.33 -8.13 21.99
N GLU A 201 -23.67 -8.40 20.73
CA GLU A 201 -24.75 -9.32 20.38
C GLU A 201 -24.42 -10.76 20.76
N VAL A 202 -23.19 -11.22 20.52
CA VAL A 202 -22.72 -12.55 20.96
C VAL A 202 -22.79 -12.68 22.47
N GLU A 203 -22.34 -11.68 23.23
CA GLU A 203 -22.42 -11.69 24.69
C GLU A 203 -23.88 -11.69 25.20
N ARG A 204 -24.77 -10.94 24.55
CA ARG A 204 -26.21 -10.98 24.86
C ARG A 204 -26.81 -12.36 24.56
N ALA A 205 -26.45 -12.98 23.44
CA ALA A 205 -26.90 -14.32 23.07
C ALA A 205 -26.41 -15.36 24.08
N ARG A 206 -25.14 -15.29 24.52
CA ARG A 206 -24.57 -16.17 25.56
C ARG A 206 -25.30 -16.04 26.89
N ARG A 207 -25.60 -14.82 27.33
CA ARG A 207 -26.39 -14.60 28.56
C ARG A 207 -27.79 -15.19 28.47
N ARG A 208 -28.45 -15.05 27.31
CA ARG A 208 -29.77 -15.65 27.07
C ARG A 208 -29.72 -17.18 27.06
N LEU A 209 -28.68 -17.75 26.47
CA LEU A 209 -28.45 -19.21 26.48
C LEU A 209 -28.26 -19.72 27.90
N SER A 210 -27.35 -19.11 28.68
CA SER A 210 -27.10 -19.50 30.08
C SER A 210 -28.37 -19.38 30.93
N ALA A 211 -29.14 -18.30 30.79
CA ALA A 211 -30.41 -18.17 31.52
C ALA A 211 -31.45 -19.22 31.11
N ALA A 212 -31.48 -19.62 29.84
CA ALA A 212 -32.36 -20.68 29.36
C ALA A 212 -31.94 -22.07 29.87
N GLU A 213 -30.63 -22.33 29.96
CA GLU A 213 -30.07 -23.55 30.54
C GLU A 213 -30.42 -23.67 32.04
N ASP A 214 -30.27 -22.58 32.80
CA ASP A 214 -30.65 -22.53 34.21
C ASP A 214 -32.15 -22.75 34.41
N ALA A 215 -32.99 -22.11 33.58
CA ALA A 215 -34.44 -22.29 33.61
C ALA A 215 -34.84 -23.73 33.27
N TYR A 216 -34.17 -24.35 32.29
CA TYR A 216 -34.38 -25.75 31.94
C TYR A 216 -34.00 -26.68 33.09
N ALA A 217 -32.85 -26.45 33.73
CA ALA A 217 -32.41 -27.23 34.88
C ALA A 217 -33.41 -27.14 36.05
N ALA A 218 -33.89 -25.94 36.36
CA ALA A 218 -34.92 -25.71 37.38
C ALA A 218 -36.25 -26.41 37.05
N ALA A 219 -36.71 -26.30 35.81
CA ALA A 219 -37.93 -26.97 35.35
C ALA A 219 -37.81 -28.50 35.42
N LYS A 220 -36.65 -29.06 35.07
CA LYS A 220 -36.35 -30.48 35.20
C LYS A 220 -36.40 -30.93 36.66
N ALA A 221 -35.75 -30.20 37.57
CA ALA A 221 -35.78 -30.51 39.00
C ALA A 221 -37.21 -30.45 39.59
N ALA A 222 -37.99 -29.45 39.20
CA ALA A 222 -39.40 -29.33 39.62
C ALA A 222 -40.24 -30.51 39.12
N ARG A 223 -40.04 -30.93 37.86
CA ARG A 223 -40.69 -32.13 37.29
C ARG A 223 -40.31 -33.38 38.08
N ASP A 224 -39.03 -33.60 38.34
CA ASP A 224 -38.55 -34.79 39.05
C ASP A 224 -39.13 -34.84 40.49
N SER A 225 -39.19 -33.68 41.18
CA SER A 225 -39.83 -33.58 42.50
C SER A 225 -41.35 -33.86 42.45
N ALA A 226 -42.06 -33.36 41.44
CA ALA A 226 -43.49 -33.62 41.28
C ALA A 226 -43.77 -35.10 40.99
N GLN A 227 -42.92 -35.75 40.19
CA GLN A 227 -43.01 -37.19 39.93
C GLN A 227 -42.77 -38.02 41.20
N ALA A 228 -41.79 -37.64 42.02
CA ALA A 228 -41.56 -38.30 43.30
C ALA A 228 -42.76 -38.14 44.26
N ALA A 229 -43.33 -36.95 44.35
CA ALA A 229 -44.52 -36.70 45.17
C ALA A 229 -45.74 -37.50 44.69
N LEU A 230 -45.94 -37.61 43.37
CA LEU A 230 -46.98 -38.43 42.77
C LEU A 230 -46.81 -39.91 43.14
N ALA A 231 -45.60 -40.45 43.02
CA ALA A 231 -45.33 -41.85 43.38
C ALA A 231 -45.63 -42.14 44.86
N VAL A 232 -45.27 -41.22 45.77
CA VAL A 232 -45.59 -41.34 47.20
C VAL A 232 -47.10 -41.31 47.44
N ALA A 233 -47.83 -40.41 46.76
CA ALA A 233 -49.28 -40.33 46.87
C ALA A 233 -49.97 -41.60 46.36
N GLU A 234 -49.53 -42.15 45.23
CA GLU A 234 -50.03 -43.41 44.67
C GLU A 234 -49.78 -44.61 45.59
N THR A 235 -48.64 -44.68 46.26
CA THR A 235 -48.37 -45.71 47.27
C THR A 235 -49.29 -45.57 48.48
N ARG A 236 -49.55 -44.34 48.94
CA ARG A 236 -50.44 -44.08 50.08
C ARG A 236 -51.90 -44.42 49.78
N ILE A 237 -52.37 -44.13 48.56
CA ILE A 237 -53.73 -44.50 48.10
C ILE A 237 -53.87 -46.02 48.13
N ARG A 238 -52.93 -46.76 47.52
CA ARG A 238 -52.94 -48.23 47.54
C ARG A 238 -52.99 -48.81 48.96
N ALA A 239 -52.20 -48.26 49.89
CA ALA A 239 -52.19 -48.71 51.28
C ALA A 239 -53.50 -48.42 52.04
N LEU A 240 -54.29 -47.43 51.60
CA LEU A 240 -55.63 -47.16 52.16
C LEU A 240 -56.69 -48.07 51.56
N ASP A 241 -56.58 -48.42 50.28
CA ASP A 241 -57.51 -49.34 49.60
C ASP A 241 -57.34 -50.80 50.08
N GLU A 242 -56.19 -51.15 50.64
CA GLU A 242 -55.89 -52.49 51.21
C GLU A 242 -56.33 -52.66 52.69
N ARG A 243 -56.91 -51.64 53.33
CA ARG A 243 -57.40 -51.65 54.72
C ARG A 243 -58.92 -51.77 54.80
#